data_AF-A0A9E5MQN8-F1
#
_entry.id   AF-A0A9E5MQN8-F1
#
_cell.length_a   1.000
_cell.length_b   1.000
_cell.length_c   1.000
_cell.angle_alpha   90.00
_cell.angle_beta   90.00
_cell.angle_gamma   90.00
#
_symmetry.space_group_name_H-M   'P 1'
#
loop_
_entity.id
_entity.type
_entity.pdbx_description
1 polymer ?
#
loop_
_entity_poly.entity_id
_entity_poly.type
_entity_poly.pdbx_seq_one_letter_code
_entity_poly.pdbx_strand_id
1 'polypeptide(L)' 'LLERDNSLRETLHDNAAYFRAAMAERGFDLLPGEHPIIPVMLGDARLASAMADRLLQHGIYVIGFSYPVVPQGEARIRTQ' A
#
# COMPACT_ATOMS: atom_id res chain seq x y z
N LEU A 1 6.43 -4.62 29.81
CA LEU A 1 6.77 -5.73 28.88
C LEU A 1 6.84 -5.22 27.43
N LEU A 2 5.80 -4.55 26.90
CA LEU A 2 5.79 -4.00 25.53
C LEU A 2 6.74 -2.81 25.27
N GLU A 3 7.16 -2.07 26.29
CA GLU A 3 8.04 -0.90 26.11
C GLU A 3 9.52 -1.26 25.83
N ARG A 4 9.91 -2.53 26.05
CA ARG A 4 11.30 -3.00 25.91
C ARG A 4 11.50 -4.07 24.86
N ASP A 5 10.41 -4.52 24.23
CA ASP A 5 10.44 -5.52 23.17
C ASP A 5 10.18 -4.84 21.82
N ASN A 6 11.20 -4.82 20.96
CA ASN A 6 11.14 -4.22 19.63
C ASN A 6 10.79 -5.23 18.53
N SER A 7 10.64 -6.52 18.84
CA SER A 7 10.47 -7.60 17.84
C SER A 7 9.29 -7.36 16.90
N LEU A 8 8.18 -6.81 17.40
CA LEU A 8 7.01 -6.45 16.58
C LEU A 8 7.30 -5.31 15.60
N ARG A 9 8.10 -4.32 16.02
CA ARG A 9 8.52 -3.22 15.13
C ARG A 9 9.50 -3.71 14.09
N GLU A 10 10.46 -4.54 14.49
CA GLU A 10 11.41 -5.17 13.57
C GLU A 10 10.67 -5.98 12.50
N THR A 11 9.72 -6.84 12.91
CA THR A 11 8.87 -7.60 11.99
C THR A 11 8.08 -6.68 11.05
N LEU A 12 7.54 -5.57 11.54
CA LEU A 12 6.82 -4.59 10.73
C LEU A 12 7.74 -3.97 9.67
N HIS A 13 8.95 -3.57 10.05
CA HIS A 13 9.93 -3.00 9.13
C HIS A 13 10.38 -4.01 8.08
N ASP A 14 10.65 -5.25 8.47
CA ASP A 14 11.05 -6.33 7.57
C ASP A 14 9.95 -6.63 6.54
N ASN A 15 8.69 -6.73 6.98
CA ASN A 15 7.54 -6.94 6.10
C ASN A 15 7.34 -5.77 5.12
N ALA A 16 7.48 -4.53 5.60
CA ALA A 16 7.36 -3.33 4.76
C ALA A 16 8.48 -3.27 3.71
N ALA A 17 9.72 -3.57 4.10
CA ALA A 17 10.86 -3.61 3.20
C ALA A 17 10.69 -4.70 2.13
N TYR A 18 10.27 -5.90 2.54
CA TYR A 18 9.97 -7.01 1.63
C TYR A 18 8.89 -6.63 0.62
N PHE A 19 7.76 -6.11 1.08
CA PHE A 19 6.65 -5.71 0.21
C PHE A 19 7.07 -4.64 -0.79
N ARG A 20 7.76 -3.58 -0.32
CA ARG A 20 8.24 -2.49 -1.18
C ARG A 20 9.18 -3.01 -2.27
N ALA A 21 10.17 -3.83 -1.90
CA ALA A 21 11.12 -4.39 -2.85
C ALA A 21 10.42 -5.27 -3.90
N ALA A 22 9.55 -6.18 -3.46
CA ALA A 22 8.84 -7.10 -4.35
C ALA A 22 7.90 -6.38 -5.32
N MET A 23 7.21 -5.34 -4.86
CA MET A 23 6.30 -4.54 -5.70
C MET A 23 7.07 -3.67 -6.69
N ALA A 24 8.17 -3.04 -6.27
CA ALA A 24 9.01 -2.24 -7.14
C ALA A 24 9.67 -3.11 -8.25
N GLU A 25 10.17 -4.30 -7.89
CA GLU A 25 10.73 -5.27 -8.85
C GLU A 25 9.69 -5.69 -9.91
N ARG A 26 8.41 -5.75 -9.53
CA ARG A 26 7.30 -6.06 -10.43
C ARG A 26 6.81 -4.85 -11.25
N GLY A 27 7.46 -3.70 -11.11
CA GLY A 27 7.18 -2.50 -11.90
C GLY A 27 5.99 -1.67 -11.40
N PHE A 28 5.52 -1.90 -10.16
CA PHE A 28 4.52 -1.02 -9.57
C PHE A 28 5.12 0.32 -9.17
N ASP A 29 4.40 1.41 -9.45
CA ASP A 29 4.74 2.74 -8.95
C ASP A 29 4.31 2.87 -7.49
N LEU A 30 5.27 3.17 -6.62
CA LEU A 30 5.07 3.28 -5.18
C LEU A 30 5.43 4.69 -4.75
N LEU A 31 4.65 5.27 -3.86
CA LEU A 31 5.06 6.53 -3.24
C LEU A 31 6.38 6.31 -2.48
N PRO A 32 7.44 7.10 -2.76
CA PRO A 32 8.73 6.93 -2.11
C PRO A 32 8.63 7.25 -0.61
N GLY A 33 9.46 6.60 0.18
CA GLY A 33 9.54 6.81 1.62
C GLY A 33 9.71 5.51 2.40
N GLU A 34 10.03 5.66 3.68
CA GLU A 34 10.20 4.55 4.62
C GLU A 34 9.10 4.65 5.68
N HIS A 35 7.99 3.98 5.41
CA HIS A 35 6.81 3.95 6.27
C HIS A 35 6.05 2.62 6.05
N PRO A 36 5.42 2.03 7.08
CA PRO A 36 4.68 0.76 6.95
C PRO A 36 3.53 0.81 5.92
N ILE A 37 2.86 1.95 5.82
CA ILE A 37 1.88 2.23 4.76
C ILE A 37 2.60 2.47 3.43
N ILE A 38 2.33 1.65 2.42
CA ILE A 38 3.00 1.70 1.11
C ILE A 38 1.96 1.93 0.00
N PRO A 39 1.66 3.19 -0.38
CA PRO A 39 0.69 3.47 -1.42
C PRO A 39 1.17 3.01 -2.79
N VAL A 40 0.33 2.24 -3.50
CA VAL A 40 0.55 1.88 -4.91
C VAL A 40 -0.21 2.87 -5.79
N MET A 41 0.52 3.64 -6.57
CA MET A 41 0.00 4.74 -7.39
C MET A 41 -0.66 4.20 -8.65
N LEU A 42 -1.88 4.70 -8.94
CA LEU A 42 -2.69 4.28 -10.10
C LEU A 42 -3.14 5.47 -10.95
N GLY A 43 -3.20 6.67 -10.38
CA GLY A 43 -3.53 7.93 -11.05
C GLY A 43 -5.02 8.11 -11.39
N ASP A 44 -5.73 7.03 -11.71
CA ASP A 44 -7.14 7.05 -12.08
C ASP A 44 -8.07 6.45 -11.00
N ALA A 45 -9.17 7.14 -10.72
CA ALA A 45 -10.10 6.78 -9.66
C ALA A 45 -10.88 5.47 -9.96
N ARG A 46 -11.24 5.27 -11.23
CA ARG A 46 -11.97 4.07 -11.66
C ARG A 46 -11.07 2.85 -11.61
N LEU A 47 -9.82 3.00 -12.04
CA LEU A 47 -8.79 1.97 -11.93
C LEU A 47 -8.55 1.57 -10.48
N ALA A 48 -8.41 2.54 -9.57
CA ALA A 48 -8.21 2.27 -8.14
C ALA A 48 -9.37 1.47 -7.52
N SER A 49 -10.61 1.85 -7.85
CA SER A 49 -11.80 1.13 -7.36
C SER A 49 -11.89 -0.28 -7.93
N ALA A 50 -11.74 -0.43 -9.25
CA ALA A 50 -11.81 -1.72 -9.92
C ALA A 50 -10.70 -2.69 -9.47
N MET A 51 -9.50 -2.17 -9.21
CA MET A 51 -8.40 -2.97 -8.67
C MET A 51 -8.69 -3.44 -7.24
N ALA A 52 -9.22 -2.57 -6.38
CA ALA A 52 -9.59 -2.94 -5.01
C ALA A 52 -10.68 -4.03 -5.00
N ASP A 53 -11.72 -3.88 -5.84
CA ASP A 53 -12.79 -4.88 -5.96
C ASP A 53 -12.25 -6.23 -6.43
N ARG A 54 -11.33 -6.24 -7.40
CA ARG A 54 -10.75 -7.47 -7.92
C ARG A 54 -9.82 -8.14 -6.92
N LEU A 55 -9.03 -7.36 -6.18
CA LEU A 55 -8.19 -7.88 -5.10
C LEU A 55 -9.05 -8.51 -3.99
N LEU A 56 -10.19 -7.90 -3.65
CA LEU A 56 -11.13 -8.46 -2.69
C LEU A 56 -11.68 -9.82 -3.15
N GLN A 57 -11.99 -9.97 -4.44
CA GLN A 57 -12.39 -11.27 -5.01
C GLN A 57 -11.28 -12.34 -4.89
N HIS A 58 -10.01 -11.93 -4.86
CA HIS A 58 -8.87 -12.79 -4.60
C HIS A 58 -8.54 -12.97 -3.10
N GLY A 59 -9.40 -12.46 -2.19
CA GLY A 59 -9.20 -12.55 -0.74
C GLY A 59 -8.21 -11.53 -0.18
N ILE A 60 -7.82 -10.53 -0.97
CA ILE A 60 -6.89 -9.47 -0.57
C ILE A 60 -7.69 -8.18 -0.35
N TYR A 61 -7.88 -7.79 0.91
CA TYR A 61 -8.61 -6.58 1.24
C TYR A 61 -7.68 -5.35 1.19
N VAL A 62 -7.98 -4.42 0.27
CA VAL A 62 -7.33 -3.10 0.17
C VAL A 62 -8.39 -2.03 -0.08
N ILE A 63 -8.01 -0.78 0.14
CA ILE A 63 -8.88 0.38 -0.10
C ILE A 63 -8.26 1.25 -1.19
N GLY A 64 -9.06 1.54 -2.22
CA GLY A 64 -8.74 2.58 -3.20
C GLY A 64 -9.07 3.97 -2.66
N PHE A 65 -8.13 4.90 -2.79
CA PHE A 65 -8.36 6.32 -2.51
C PHE A 65 -8.35 7.11 -3.82
N SER A 66 -9.31 8.02 -3.92
CA SER A 66 -9.44 8.99 -5.00
C SER A 66 -9.90 10.34 -4.42
N TYR A 67 -10.04 11.35 -5.27
CA TYR A 67 -10.66 12.62 -4.88
C TYR A 67 -12.03 12.39 -4.20
N PRO A 68 -12.36 13.12 -3.12
CA PRO A 68 -11.63 14.24 -2.52
C PRO A 68 -10.57 13.86 -1.46
N VAL A 69 -10.35 12.56 -1.20
CA VAL A 69 -9.42 12.09 -0.16
C VAL A 69 -7.95 12.35 -0.56
N VAL A 70 -7.67 12.27 -1.85
CA VAL A 70 -6.37 12.59 -2.46
C VAL A 70 -6.56 13.54 -3.65
N PRO A 71 -5.51 14.27 -4.08
CA PRO A 71 -5.59 15.12 -5.27
C PRO A 71 -6.06 14.37 -6.52
N GLN A 72 -6.69 15.09 -7.45
CA GLN A 72 -7.04 14.53 -8.76
C GLN A 72 -5.76 14.09 -9.49
N GLY A 73 -5.81 12.95 -10.20
CA GLY A 73 -4.65 12.38 -10.86
C GLY A 73 -3.71 11.59 -9.92
N GLU A 74 -4.01 11.50 -8.62
CA GLU A 74 -3.21 10.74 -7.65
C GLU A 74 -4.00 9.64 -6.94
N ALA A 75 -4.94 9.02 -7.64
CA ALA A 75 -5.64 7.86 -7.11
C ALA A 75 -4.64 6.71 -6.84
N ARG A 76 -4.87 5.95 -5.77
CA ARG A 76 -3.93 4.92 -5.28
C ARG A 76 -4.66 3.85 -4.48
N ILE A 77 -4.10 2.64 -4.38
CA ILE A 77 -4.54 1.69 -3.34
C ILE A 77 -3.60 1.80 -2.13
N ARG A 78 -4.18 1.76 -0.92
CA ARG A 78 -3.43 1.81 0.34
C ARG A 78 -3.21 0.40 0.89
N THR A 79 -1.96 0.03 1.10
CA THR A 79 -1.55 -1.12 1.93
C THR A 79 -1.06 -0.66 3.30
N GLN A 80 -1.12 -1.52 4.32
CA GLN A 80 -0.91 -1.18 5.74
C GLN A 80 0.13 -2.11 6.37
#